data_AF-A0A095BMT4-F1
#
_entry.id   AF-A0A095BMT4-F1
#
_cell.length_a   1.000
_cell.length_b   1.000
_cell.length_c   1.000
_cell.angle_alpha   90.00
_cell.angle_beta   90.00
_cell.angle_gamma   90.00
#
_symmetry.space_group_name_H-M   'P 1'
#
loop_
_entity.id
_entity.type
_entity.pdbx_description
1 polymer ?
#
loop_
_entity_poly.entity_id
_entity_poly.type
_entity_poly.pdbx_seq_one_letter_code
_entity_poly.pdbx_strand_id
1 'polypeptide(L)'
;MERRKFTREFKLEAVRLIKERGVSVSQASRDLAVHQTVLRNWVRDFGSDPASAFPGHGQMKPEQLEIARLRKEVAKLKAELRTAEQYSTTVAAG
;
A
#
# COMPACT_ATOMS: atom_id res chain seq x y z
N MET A 1 1.53 17.50 -9.59
CA MET A 1 0.54 16.61 -10.22
C MET A 1 -0.40 16.11 -9.13
N GLU A 2 -1.65 16.58 -9.12
CA GLU A 2 -2.61 16.25 -8.07
C GLU A 2 -3.21 14.85 -8.30
N ARG A 3 -3.14 13.97 -7.30
CA ARG A 3 -3.71 12.62 -7.40
C ARG A 3 -5.23 12.72 -7.24
N ARG A 4 -5.99 12.39 -8.29
CA ARG A 4 -7.46 12.23 -8.22
C ARG A 4 -7.82 11.28 -7.07
N LYS A 5 -8.71 11.75 -6.18
CA LYS A 5 -9.20 10.99 -5.03
C LYS A 5 -10.56 10.37 -5.37
N PHE A 6 -10.67 9.05 -5.22
CA PHE A 6 -11.92 8.31 -5.40
C PHE A 6 -12.40 7.76 -4.06
N THR A 7 -13.71 7.83 -3.78
CA THR A 7 -14.31 7.29 -2.56
C THR A 7 -14.30 5.76 -2.57
N ARG A 8 -14.52 5.14 -1.40
CA ARG A 8 -14.55 3.67 -1.28
C ARG A 8 -15.69 3.07 -2.10
N GLU A 9 -16.84 3.71 -2.03
CA GLU A 9 -18.08 3.34 -2.72
C GLU A 9 -17.87 3.37 -4.24
N PHE A 10 -17.20 4.41 -4.74
CA PHE A 10 -16.88 4.54 -6.17
C PHE A 10 -15.96 3.41 -6.65
N LYS A 11 -14.94 3.05 -5.86
CA LYS A 11 -14.03 1.95 -6.20
C LYS A 11 -14.76 0.59 -6.20
N LEU A 12 -15.66 0.37 -5.24
CA LEU A 12 -16.47 -0.85 -5.17
C LEU A 12 -17.37 -0.99 -6.38
N GLU A 13 -18.11 0.05 -6.74
CA GLU A 13 -18.99 0.03 -7.91
C GLU A 13 -18.21 -0.19 -9.21
N ALA A 14 -17.03 0.43 -9.35
CA ALA A 14 -16.16 0.19 -10.50
C ALA A 14 -15.72 -1.28 -10.61
N VAL A 15 -15.40 -1.94 -9.48
CA VAL A 15 -15.04 -3.36 -9.48
C VAL A 15 -16.25 -4.25 -9.73
N ARG A 16 -17.42 -3.95 -9.17
CA ARG A 16 -18.66 -4.70 -9.45
C ARG A 16 -19.05 -4.63 -10.92
N LEU A 17 -18.92 -3.45 -11.53
CA LEU A 17 -19.17 -3.28 -12.96
C LEU A 17 -18.32 -4.25 -13.81
N ILE A 18 -17.05 -4.44 -13.43
CA ILE A 18 -16.12 -5.31 -14.15
C ILE A 18 -16.36 -6.80 -13.82
N LYS A 19 -16.47 -7.16 -12.53
CA LYS A 19 -16.56 -8.56 -12.10
C LYS A 19 -17.96 -9.14 -12.16
N GLU A 20 -18.97 -8.39 -11.75
CA GLU A 20 -20.35 -8.89 -11.66
C GLU A 20 -21.12 -8.64 -12.96
N ARG A 21 -20.95 -7.46 -13.58
CA ARG A 21 -21.63 -7.12 -14.84
C ARG A 21 -20.83 -7.48 -16.09
N GLY A 22 -19.60 -7.98 -15.94
CA GLY A 22 -18.76 -8.42 -17.06
C GLY A 22 -18.28 -7.30 -17.99
N VAL A 23 -18.33 -6.04 -17.55
CA VAL A 23 -17.86 -4.91 -18.36
C VAL A 23 -16.34 -4.98 -18.51
N SER A 24 -15.84 -4.84 -19.74
CA SER A 24 -14.39 -4.83 -19.97
C SER A 24 -13.73 -3.64 -19.28
N VAL A 25 -12.49 -3.82 -18.82
CA VAL A 25 -11.70 -2.74 -18.19
C VAL A 25 -11.57 -1.52 -19.11
N SER A 26 -11.46 -1.73 -20.42
CA SER A 26 -11.36 -0.66 -21.41
C SER A 26 -12.66 0.14 -21.54
N GLN A 27 -13.82 -0.52 -21.43
CA GLN A 27 -15.11 0.16 -21.44
C GLN A 27 -15.33 0.91 -20.12
N ALA A 28 -15.12 0.26 -18.98
CA ALA A 28 -15.21 0.89 -17.66
C ALA A 28 -14.28 2.10 -17.52
N SER A 29 -13.11 2.07 -18.17
CA SER A 29 -12.16 3.18 -18.19
C SER A 29 -12.72 4.42 -18.88
N ARG A 30 -13.45 4.24 -20.00
CA ARG A 30 -14.11 5.33 -20.72
C ARG A 30 -15.28 5.88 -19.93
N ASP A 31 -16.12 4.99 -19.41
CA ASP A 31 -17.37 5.37 -18.74
C ASP A 31 -17.13 6.08 -17.40
N LEU A 32 -16.11 5.64 -16.65
CA LEU A 32 -15.78 6.18 -15.33
C LEU A 32 -14.70 7.27 -15.39
N ALA A 33 -14.12 7.53 -16.57
CA ALA A 33 -12.95 8.39 -16.76
C ALA A 33 -11.78 8.05 -15.82
N VAL A 34 -11.55 6.75 -15.59
CA VAL A 34 -10.47 6.19 -14.75
C VAL A 34 -9.50 5.43 -15.64
N HIS A 35 -8.20 5.59 -15.41
CA HIS A 35 -7.19 4.87 -16.19
C HIS A 35 -7.28 3.35 -15.99
N GLN A 36 -7.15 2.56 -17.08
CA GLN A 36 -7.28 1.10 -17.06
C GLN A 36 -6.34 0.42 -16.03
N THR A 37 -5.13 0.95 -15.83
CA THR A 37 -4.18 0.44 -14.83
C THR A 37 -4.72 0.55 -13.40
N VAL A 38 -5.43 1.64 -13.09
CA VAL A 38 -6.03 1.86 -11.76
C VAL A 38 -7.18 0.88 -11.53
N LEU A 39 -8.03 0.68 -12.55
CA LEU A 39 -9.12 -0.29 -12.49
C LEU A 39 -8.60 -1.73 -12.32
N ARG A 40 -7.54 -2.11 -13.04
CA ARG A 40 -6.91 -3.43 -12.85
C ARG A 40 -6.39 -3.63 -11.43
N ASN A 41 -5.77 -2.60 -10.84
CA ASN A 41 -5.31 -2.66 -9.46
C ASN A 41 -6.49 -2.86 -8.49
N TRP A 42 -7.58 -2.10 -8.64
CA TRP A 42 -8.76 -2.26 -7.78
C TRP A 42 -9.40 -3.64 -7.88
N VAL A 43 -9.52 -4.20 -9.09
CA VAL A 43 -10.06 -5.55 -9.31
C VAL A 43 -9.17 -6.60 -8.66
N ARG A 44 -7.84 -6.45 -8.76
CA ARG A 44 -6.88 -7.35 -8.11
C ARG A 44 -6.96 -7.25 -6.59
N ASP A 45 -6.92 -6.04 -6.04
CA ASP A 45 -6.94 -5.80 -4.61
C ASP A 45 -8.26 -6.30 -3.98
N PHE A 46 -9.38 -6.10 -4.69
CA PHE A 46 -10.69 -6.68 -4.31
C PHE A 46 -10.72 -8.20 -4.41
N GLY A 47 -10.04 -8.80 -5.39
CA GLY A 47 -9.95 -10.26 -5.51
C GLY A 47 -9.14 -10.91 -4.39
N SER A 48 -8.11 -10.24 -3.89
CA SER A 48 -7.27 -10.76 -2.81
C SER A 48 -7.89 -10.59 -1.43
N ASP A 49 -8.58 -9.47 -1.18
CA ASP A 49 -9.16 -9.16 0.13
C ASP A 49 -10.34 -8.16 -0.03
N PRO A 50 -11.56 -8.63 -0.30
CA PRO A 50 -12.72 -7.75 -0.52
C PRO A 50 -13.05 -6.85 0.67
N ALA A 51 -12.77 -7.31 1.89
CA ALA A 51 -13.08 -6.59 3.13
C ALA A 51 -12.15 -5.38 3.32
N SER A 52 -10.87 -5.54 2.96
CA SER A 52 -9.84 -4.49 3.14
C SER A 52 -9.26 -3.94 1.83
N ALA A 53 -9.88 -4.20 0.69
CA ALA A 53 -9.42 -3.74 -0.64
C ALA A 53 -9.38 -2.21 -0.77
N PHE A 54 -10.26 -1.53 -0.04
CA PHE A 54 -10.45 -0.09 -0.14
C PHE A 54 -10.51 0.57 1.25
N PRO A 55 -9.42 0.55 2.04
CA PRO A 55 -9.32 1.45 3.15
C PRO A 55 -9.26 2.87 2.57
N GLY A 56 -10.03 3.81 3.12
CA GLY A 56 -10.01 5.21 2.69
C GLY A 56 -8.58 5.76 2.61
N HIS A 57 -8.36 6.73 1.70
CA HIS A 57 -7.05 7.26 1.31
C HIS A 57 -6.06 7.39 2.48
N GLY A 58 -4.94 6.68 2.41
CA GLY A 58 -3.76 6.93 3.24
C GLY A 58 -3.67 6.13 4.55
N GLN A 59 -4.68 5.35 4.90
CA GLN A 59 -4.53 4.36 5.97
C GLN A 59 -3.76 3.17 5.39
N MET A 60 -2.43 3.18 5.55
CA MET A 60 -1.65 1.93 5.54
C MET A 60 -2.42 0.95 6.42
N LYS A 61 -2.56 -0.30 5.96
CA LYS A 61 -3.17 -1.35 6.80
C LYS A 61 -2.52 -1.28 8.19
N PRO A 62 -3.25 -1.47 9.30
CA PRO A 62 -2.63 -1.47 10.63
C PRO A 62 -1.41 -2.39 10.67
N GLU A 63 -1.47 -3.55 10.02
CA GLU A 63 -0.31 -4.43 9.80
C GLU A 63 0.86 -3.77 9.06
N GLN A 64 0.62 -2.96 8.04
CA GLN A 64 1.67 -2.24 7.32
C GLN A 64 2.26 -1.10 8.15
N LEU A 65 1.45 -0.41 8.96
CA LEU A 65 1.94 0.58 9.93
C LEU A 65 2.84 -0.09 10.97
N GLU A 66 2.44 -1.26 11.44
CA GLU A 66 3.20 -2.04 12.41
C GLU A 66 4.51 -2.56 11.81
N ILE A 67 4.49 -3.08 10.58
CA ILE A 67 5.71 -3.44 9.84
C ILE A 67 6.64 -2.24 9.66
N ALA A 68 6.10 -1.06 9.35
CA ALA A 68 6.92 0.14 9.19
C ALA A 68 7.51 0.63 10.52
N ARG A 69 6.76 0.55 11.62
CA ARG A 69 7.25 0.84 12.98
C ARG A 69 8.36 -0.12 13.37
N LEU A 70 8.12 -1.43 13.23
CA LEU A 70 9.10 -2.48 13.52
C LEU A 70 10.38 -2.33 12.69
N ARG A 71 10.27 -1.98 11.41
CA ARG A 71 11.44 -1.71 10.55
C ARG A 71 12.26 -0.51 11.04
N LYS A 72 11.62 0.56 11.52
CA LYS A 72 12.33 1.71 12.12
C LYS A 72 13.04 1.32 13.41
N GLU A 73 12.39 0.51 14.24
CA GLU A 73 12.95 0.05 15.52
C GLU A 73 14.19 -0.83 15.28
N VAL A 74 14.11 -1.78 14.35
CA VAL A 74 15.26 -2.62 13.94
C VAL A 74 16.38 -1.78 13.35
N ALA A 75 16.07 -0.77 12.54
CA ALA A 75 17.09 0.12 11.97
C ALA A 75 17.81 0.94 13.05
N LYS A 76 17.07 1.44 14.05
CA LYS A 76 17.63 2.18 15.20
C LYS A 76 18.53 1.27 16.04
N LEU A 77 18.04 0.09 16.43
CA LEU A 77 18.81 -0.87 17.23
C LEU A 77 20.07 -1.34 16.51
N LYS A 78 20.02 -1.55 15.19
CA LYS A 78 21.22 -1.88 14.39
C LYS A 78 22.23 -0.74 14.31
N ALA A 79 21.77 0.51 14.31
CA ALA A 79 22.66 1.67 14.33
C ALA A 79 23.36 1.81 15.70
N GLU A 80 22.62 1.62 16.79
CA GLU A 80 23.15 1.61 18.15
C GLU A 80 24.18 0.48 18.36
N LEU A 81 23.86 -0.73 17.88
CA LEU A 81 24.80 -1.86 17.93
C LEU A 81 26.08 -1.56 17.15
N ARG A 82 25.96 -1.03 15.92
CA ARG A 82 27.12 -0.63 15.11
C ARG A 82 27.99 0.38 15.83
N THR A 83 27.39 1.39 16.46
CA THR A 83 28.16 2.37 17.24
C THR A 83 28.86 1.73 18.42
N ALA A 84 28.17 0.89 19.20
CA ALA A 84 28.74 0.22 20.36
C ALA A 84 29.90 -0.73 19.99
N GLU A 85 29.78 -1.48 18.88
CA GLU A 85 30.85 -2.32 18.34
C GLU A 85 32.07 -1.49 17.91
N GLN A 86 31.84 -0.31 17.31
CA GLN A 86 32.92 0.60 16.88
C GLN A 86 33.67 1.21 18.08
N TYR A 87 32.95 1.58 19.14
CA TYR A 87 33.57 2.05 20.39
C TYR A 87 34.34 0.93 21.10
N SER A 88 33.78 -0.28 21.18
CA SER A 88 34.45 -1.46 21.76
C SER A 88 35.77 -1.79 21.04
N THR A 89 35.75 -1.77 19.71
CA THR A 89 36.94 -2.05 18.88
C THR A 89 38.03 -0.99 19.02
N THR A 90 37.64 0.28 19.23
CA THR A 90 38.60 1.40 19.37
C THR A 90 39.28 1.40 20.75
N VAL A 91 38.56 1.02 21.80
CA VAL A 91 39.12 0.94 23.17
C VAL A 91 40.02 -0.29 23.35
N ALA A 92 39.79 -1.37 22.60
CA ALA A 92 40.64 -2.56 22.63
C ALA A 92 41.93 -2.45 21.79
N ALA A 93 42.06 -1.40 20.95
CA ALA A 93 43.18 -1.21 20.03
C ALA A 93 44.19 -0.10 20.45
N GLY A 94 43.98 0.53 21.61
CA GLY A 94 44.91 1.49 22.23
C GLY A 94 45.44 0.98 23.56
#